data_AF-A0A849UH54-F1
#
_entry.id   AF-A0A849UH54-F1
#
_cell.length_a   1.000
_cell.length_b   1.000
_cell.length_c   1.000
_cell.angle_alpha   90.00
_cell.angle_beta   90.00
_cell.angle_gamma   90.00
#
_symmetry.space_group_name_H-M   'P 1'
#
loop_
_entity.id
_entity.type
_entity.pdbx_description
1 polymer ?
#
loop_
_entity_poly.entity_id
_entity_poly.type
_entity_poly.pdbx_seq_one_letter_code
_entity_poly.pdbx_strand_id
1 'polypeptide(L)'
;MKTLPTTELRSLLAAVSDHGKQHLVEVEADLLQTTFLLSEAIEKLGASFMAVHEAVTEQQQVLNALLEAHKFDVAETKKLEEFKQKIGQEVNAAVTGLQFQDLTSQLLNRTIRRVNGLKDLLHELGNHSNDIDPDHEHEEIAKFLDEMSHSLHEGSRTLSGGLRRSVDQQNMTTGDIDLF
;
A
#
# COMPACT_ATOMS: atom_id res chain seq x y z
N MET A 1 6.92 36.58 38.99
CA MET A 1 7.51 35.66 37.99
C MET A 1 6.42 34.68 37.60
N LYS A 2 6.11 34.53 36.30
CA LYS A 2 5.17 33.50 35.83
C LYS A 2 5.94 32.19 35.79
N THR A 3 5.65 31.27 36.71
CA THR A 3 6.20 29.91 36.66
C THR A 3 5.73 29.22 35.38
N LEU A 4 6.67 28.64 34.62
CA LEU A 4 6.35 27.85 33.44
C LEU A 4 5.63 26.57 33.92
N PRO A 5 4.55 26.14 33.26
CA PRO A 5 3.85 24.89 33.59
C PRO A 5 4.65 23.69 33.03
N THR A 6 5.86 23.48 33.53
CA THR A 6 6.80 22.44 33.09
C THR A 6 6.28 21.03 33.33
N THR A 7 5.54 20.84 34.43
CA THR A 7 4.93 19.56 34.77
C THR A 7 3.78 19.23 33.82
N GLU A 8 2.94 20.22 33.49
CA GLU A 8 1.84 20.08 32.54
C GLU A 8 2.36 19.86 31.12
N LEU A 9 3.44 20.56 30.73
CA LEU A 9 4.12 20.37 29.45
C LEU A 9 4.69 18.96 29.33
N ARG A 10 5.40 18.48 30.36
CA ARG A 10 5.92 17.10 30.41
C ARG A 10 4.78 16.08 30.31
N SER A 11 3.70 16.30 31.06
CA SER A 11 2.53 15.42 31.03
C SER A 11 1.87 15.40 29.65
N LEU A 12 1.79 16.55 28.96
CA LEU A 12 1.23 16.64 27.62
C LEU A 12 2.12 15.92 26.60
N LEU A 13 3.44 16.15 26.63
CA LEU A 13 4.38 15.49 25.71
C LEU A 13 4.40 13.98 25.89
N ALA A 14 4.37 13.49 27.14
CA ALA A 14 4.25 12.07 27.45
C ALA A 14 2.93 11.51 26.93
N ALA A 15 1.80 12.17 27.21
CA ALA A 15 0.49 11.72 26.74
C ALA A 15 0.39 11.67 25.20
N VAL A 16 0.92 12.67 24.50
CA VAL A 16 0.96 12.72 23.03
C VAL A 16 1.85 11.63 22.46
N SER A 17 3.02 11.38 23.07
CA SER A 17 3.92 10.29 22.68
C SER A 17 3.24 8.93 22.84
N ASP A 18 2.64 8.67 24.00
CA ASP A 18 2.04 7.37 24.32
C ASP A 18 0.79 7.09 23.49
N HIS A 19 -0.17 8.02 23.45
CA HIS A 19 -1.37 7.84 22.61
C HIS A 19 -1.01 7.78 21.13
N GLY A 20 -0.08 8.62 20.68
CA GLY A 20 0.35 8.61 19.28
C GLY A 20 1.00 7.29 18.89
N LYS A 21 1.86 6.71 19.74
CA LYS A 21 2.44 5.37 19.51
C LYS A 21 1.36 4.29 19.45
N GLN A 22 0.41 4.31 20.40
CA GLN A 22 -0.66 3.32 20.44
C GLN A 22 -1.49 3.33 19.15
N HIS A 23 -1.93 4.51 18.71
CA HIS A 23 -2.68 4.65 17.46
C HIS A 23 -1.85 4.21 16.25
N LEU A 24 -0.55 4.48 16.22
CA LEU A 24 0.30 4.06 15.11
C LEU A 24 0.53 2.55 15.09
N VAL A 25 0.56 1.88 16.25
CA VAL A 25 0.60 0.41 16.31
C VAL A 25 -0.69 -0.19 15.75
N GLU A 26 -1.85 0.39 16.08
CA GLU A 26 -3.14 -0.02 15.53
C GLU A 26 -3.18 0.17 14.00
N VAL A 27 -2.78 1.36 13.51
CA VAL A 27 -2.70 1.64 12.07
C VAL A 27 -1.71 0.72 11.36
N GLU A 28 -0.55 0.42 11.97
CA GLU A 28 0.41 -0.54 11.43
C GLU A 28 -0.21 -1.95 11.29
N ALA A 29 -0.91 -2.41 12.32
CA ALA A 29 -1.61 -3.69 12.29
C ALA A 29 -2.68 -3.74 11.17
N ASP A 30 -3.49 -2.69 11.04
CA ASP A 30 -4.52 -2.58 10.00
C ASP A 30 -3.91 -2.56 8.59
N LEU A 31 -2.78 -1.86 8.40
CA LEU A 31 -2.08 -1.81 7.12
C LEU A 31 -1.48 -3.18 6.75
N LEU A 32 -0.90 -3.89 7.71
CA LEU A 32 -0.39 -5.25 7.51
C LEU A 32 -1.53 -6.21 7.15
N GLN A 33 -2.66 -6.14 7.87
CA GLN A 33 -3.83 -6.95 7.58
C GLN A 33 -4.42 -6.63 6.19
N THR A 34 -4.51 -5.35 5.84
CA THR A 34 -4.97 -4.92 4.51
C THR A 34 -4.06 -5.45 3.42
N THR A 35 -2.74 -5.41 3.63
CA THR A 35 -1.75 -5.95 2.67
C THR A 35 -1.94 -7.45 2.47
N PHE A 36 -2.16 -8.19 3.56
CA PHE A 36 -2.43 -9.63 3.51
C PHE A 36 -3.73 -9.96 2.77
N LEU A 37 -4.85 -9.33 3.16
CA LEU A 37 -6.17 -9.56 2.55
C LEU A 37 -6.19 -9.19 1.07
N LEU A 38 -5.54 -8.08 0.69
CA LEU A 38 -5.45 -7.66 -0.70
C LEU A 38 -4.64 -8.66 -1.53
N SER A 39 -3.52 -9.16 -0.99
CA SER A 39 -2.69 -10.15 -1.67
C SER A 39 -3.46 -11.46 -1.89
N GLU A 40 -4.16 -11.94 -0.86
CA GLU A 40 -4.98 -13.15 -0.95
C GLU A 40 -6.15 -12.98 -1.95
N ALA A 41 -6.83 -11.83 -1.93
CA ALA A 41 -7.92 -11.54 -2.85
C ALA A 41 -7.45 -11.52 -4.31
N ILE A 42 -6.27 -10.93 -4.57
CA ILE A 42 -5.69 -10.86 -5.90
C ILE A 42 -5.24 -12.24 -6.39
N GLU A 43 -4.60 -13.04 -5.52
CA GLU A 43 -4.21 -14.41 -5.86
C GLU A 43 -5.42 -15.26 -6.23
N LYS A 44 -6.50 -15.19 -5.43
CA LYS A 44 -7.76 -15.89 -5.73
C LYS A 44 -8.41 -15.42 -7.02
N LEU A 45 -8.37 -14.11 -7.30
CA LEU A 45 -8.91 -13.55 -8.53
C LEU A 45 -8.11 -14.04 -9.76
N GLY A 46 -6.78 -14.04 -9.67
CA GLY A 46 -5.90 -14.57 -10.70
C GLY A 46 -6.13 -16.06 -10.96
N ALA A 47 -6.22 -16.86 -9.90
CA ALA A 47 -6.56 -18.28 -10.02
C ALA A 47 -7.94 -18.48 -10.69
N SER A 48 -8.94 -17.68 -10.33
CA SER A 48 -10.27 -17.73 -10.95
C SER A 48 -10.23 -17.40 -12.45
N PHE A 49 -9.45 -16.40 -12.87
CA PHE A 49 -9.32 -16.06 -14.29
C PHE A 49 -8.62 -17.16 -15.08
N MET A 50 -7.60 -17.79 -14.51
CA MET A 50 -6.92 -18.93 -15.13
C MET A 50 -7.82 -20.15 -15.24
N ALA A 51 -8.60 -20.47 -14.21
CA ALA A 51 -9.59 -21.55 -14.27
C ALA A 51 -10.66 -21.30 -15.34
N VAL A 52 -11.13 -20.05 -15.49
CA VAL A 52 -12.06 -19.68 -16.57
C VAL A 52 -11.40 -19.85 -17.94
N HIS A 53 -10.14 -19.42 -18.10
CA HIS A 53 -9.41 -19.59 -19.35
C HIS A 53 -9.26 -21.06 -19.75
N GLU A 54 -8.89 -21.91 -18.79
CA GLU A 54 -8.74 -23.34 -18.97
C GLU A 54 -10.07 -23.99 -19.36
N ALA A 55 -11.15 -23.71 -18.61
CA ALA A 55 -12.48 -24.24 -18.91
C ALA A 55 -12.99 -23.83 -20.31
N VAL A 56 -12.73 -22.57 -20.72
CA VAL A 56 -13.08 -22.09 -22.06
C VAL A 56 -12.24 -22.78 -23.13
N THR A 57 -10.97 -23.06 -22.85
CA THR A 57 -10.06 -23.79 -23.75
C THR A 57 -10.49 -25.25 -23.92
N GLU A 58 -10.84 -25.94 -22.84
CA GLU A 58 -11.38 -27.30 -22.88
C GLU A 58 -12.72 -27.36 -23.61
N GLN A 59 -13.62 -26.43 -23.31
CA GLN A 59 -14.90 -26.30 -24.02
C GLN A 59 -14.67 -26.13 -25.53
N GLN A 60 -13.66 -25.35 -25.93
CA GLN A 60 -13.33 -25.17 -27.34
C GLN A 60 -12.83 -26.44 -28.00
N GLN A 61 -12.03 -27.28 -27.31
CA GLN A 61 -11.57 -28.54 -27.86
C GLN A 61 -12.74 -29.49 -28.16
N VAL A 62 -13.71 -29.57 -27.24
CA VAL A 62 -14.94 -30.35 -27.44
C VAL A 62 -15.75 -29.79 -28.60
N LEU A 63 -15.89 -28.46 -28.67
CA LEU A 63 -16.60 -27.80 -29.74
C LEU A 63 -15.96 -28.07 -31.11
N ASN A 64 -14.64 -27.92 -31.23
CA ASN A 64 -13.92 -28.20 -32.48
C ASN A 64 -14.15 -29.64 -32.95
N ALA A 65 -14.09 -30.62 -32.04
CA ALA A 65 -14.38 -32.02 -32.36
C ALA A 65 -15.83 -32.22 -32.84
N LEU A 66 -16.80 -31.49 -32.27
CA LEU A 66 -18.18 -31.52 -32.73
C LEU A 66 -18.33 -30.88 -34.12
N LEU A 67 -17.68 -29.74 -34.37
CA LEU A 67 -17.70 -29.03 -35.66
C LEU A 67 -17.07 -29.85 -36.79
N GLU A 68 -16.05 -30.66 -36.49
CA GLU A 68 -15.47 -31.60 -37.45
C GLU A 68 -16.39 -32.79 -37.74
N ALA A 69 -17.11 -33.27 -36.72
CA ALA A 69 -18.01 -34.41 -36.82
C ALA A 69 -19.38 -34.08 -37.47
N HIS A 70 -19.83 -32.83 -37.41
CA HIS A 70 -21.16 -32.41 -37.89
C HIS A 70 -21.09 -31.14 -38.72
N LYS A 71 -21.96 -31.02 -39.73
CA LYS A 71 -22.11 -29.78 -40.50
C LYS A 71 -22.98 -28.78 -39.74
N PHE A 72 -22.34 -27.88 -39.00
CA PHE A 72 -23.00 -26.72 -38.41
C PHE A 72 -23.08 -25.55 -39.40
N ASP A 73 -23.96 -24.60 -39.11
CA ASP A 73 -24.05 -23.37 -39.90
C ASP A 73 -22.77 -22.52 -39.74
N VAL A 74 -22.30 -21.97 -40.87
CA VAL A 74 -21.09 -21.16 -40.94
C VAL A 74 -21.25 -19.86 -40.17
N ALA A 75 -22.47 -19.30 -40.10
CA ALA A 75 -22.72 -18.08 -39.34
C ALA A 75 -22.66 -18.30 -37.82
N GLU A 76 -23.19 -19.43 -37.34
CA GLU A 76 -23.18 -19.79 -35.91
C GLU A 76 -21.77 -20.15 -35.43
N THR A 77 -21.02 -20.91 -36.22
CA THR A 77 -19.60 -21.23 -35.93
C THR A 77 -18.73 -19.99 -35.87
N LYS A 78 -18.93 -19.04 -36.78
CA LYS A 78 -18.20 -17.76 -36.76
C LYS A 78 -18.49 -16.94 -35.50
N LYS A 79 -19.75 -16.83 -35.07
CA LYS A 79 -20.11 -16.13 -33.83
C LYS A 79 -19.46 -16.76 -32.60
N LEU A 80 -19.30 -18.08 -32.60
CA LEU A 80 -18.71 -18.80 -31.48
C LEU A 80 -17.20 -18.54 -31.37
N GLU A 81 -16.49 -18.48 -32.49
CA GLU A 81 -15.09 -18.02 -32.52
C GLU A 81 -14.93 -16.56 -32.09
N GLU A 82 -15.87 -15.67 -32.45
CA GLU A 82 -15.88 -14.28 -31.99
C GLU A 82 -16.02 -14.19 -30.46
N PHE A 83 -16.92 -14.98 -29.85
CA PHE A 83 -17.06 -15.04 -28.39
C PHE A 83 -15.80 -15.56 -27.70
N LYS A 84 -15.16 -16.59 -28.26
CA LYS A 84 -13.90 -17.12 -27.75
C LYS A 84 -12.80 -16.06 -27.77
N GLN A 85 -12.61 -15.36 -28.90
CA GLN A 85 -11.60 -14.32 -29.00
C GLN A 85 -11.85 -13.21 -27.97
N LYS A 86 -13.12 -12.83 -27.80
CA LYS A 86 -13.51 -11.85 -26.79
C LYS A 86 -13.20 -12.32 -25.37
N ILE A 87 -13.55 -13.55 -25.01
CA ILE A 87 -13.24 -14.10 -23.67
C ILE A 87 -11.73 -14.14 -23.42
N GLY A 88 -10.94 -14.57 -24.40
CA GLY A 88 -9.48 -14.57 -24.29
C GLY A 88 -8.90 -13.17 -24.06
N GLN A 89 -9.42 -12.16 -24.76
CA GLN A 89 -9.03 -10.75 -24.57
C GLN A 89 -9.39 -10.24 -23.17
N GLU A 90 -10.60 -10.50 -22.69
CA GLU A 90 -11.04 -10.06 -21.36
C GLU A 90 -10.22 -10.72 -20.24
N VAL A 91 -9.92 -12.02 -20.36
CA VAL A 91 -9.05 -12.71 -19.39
C VAL A 91 -7.64 -12.14 -19.40
N ASN A 92 -7.05 -11.92 -20.58
CA ASN A 92 -5.70 -11.35 -20.69
C ASN A 92 -5.65 -9.91 -20.12
N ALA A 93 -6.66 -9.09 -20.43
CA ALA A 93 -6.81 -7.76 -19.84
C ALA A 93 -6.90 -7.83 -18.30
N ALA A 94 -7.63 -8.81 -17.76
CA ALA A 94 -7.74 -9.01 -16.32
C ALA A 94 -6.42 -9.44 -15.68
N VAL A 95 -5.67 -10.37 -16.29
CA VAL A 95 -4.33 -10.79 -15.83
C VAL A 95 -3.33 -9.64 -15.89
N THR A 96 -3.35 -8.85 -16.96
CA THR A 96 -2.55 -7.64 -17.09
C THR A 96 -2.93 -6.62 -16.02
N GLY A 97 -4.23 -6.49 -15.70
CA GLY A 97 -4.72 -5.67 -14.60
C GLY A 97 -4.19 -6.08 -13.22
N LEU A 98 -3.82 -7.35 -13.02
CA LEU A 98 -3.18 -7.78 -11.76
C LEU A 98 -1.80 -7.14 -11.57
N GLN A 99 -1.16 -6.62 -12.61
CA GLN A 99 0.10 -5.88 -12.48
C GLN A 99 -0.06 -4.60 -11.63
N PHE A 100 -1.27 -4.04 -11.53
CA PHE A 100 -1.55 -2.93 -10.61
C PHE A 100 -1.38 -3.33 -9.13
N GLN A 101 -1.40 -4.63 -8.81
CA GLN A 101 -1.08 -5.15 -7.47
C GLN A 101 0.27 -4.67 -6.98
N ASP A 102 1.30 -4.70 -7.83
CA ASP A 102 2.66 -4.37 -7.42
C ASP A 102 2.73 -2.90 -6.99
N LEU A 103 2.08 -2.01 -7.76
CA LEU A 103 1.97 -0.59 -7.41
C LEU A 103 1.21 -0.38 -6.09
N THR A 104 0.10 -1.07 -5.86
CA THR A 104 -0.64 -0.97 -4.59
C THR A 104 0.18 -1.51 -3.43
N SER A 105 0.91 -2.61 -3.62
CA SER A 105 1.79 -3.22 -2.62
C SER A 105 2.96 -2.30 -2.27
N GLN A 106 3.54 -1.62 -3.26
CA GLN A 106 4.58 -0.61 -3.04
C GLN A 106 4.05 0.59 -2.23
N LEU A 107 2.83 1.07 -2.52
CA LEU A 107 2.18 2.16 -1.77
C LEU A 107 1.88 1.77 -0.32
N LEU A 108 1.39 0.55 -0.08
CA LEU A 108 1.13 0.04 1.27
C LEU A 108 2.44 -0.09 2.06
N ASN A 109 3.46 -0.71 1.48
CA ASN A 109 4.79 -0.82 2.10
C ASN A 109 5.38 0.55 2.45
N ARG A 110 5.19 1.56 1.58
CA ARG A 110 5.60 2.94 1.86
C ARG A 110 4.85 3.53 3.05
N THR A 111 3.54 3.31 3.11
CA THR A 111 2.71 3.80 4.21
C THR A 111 3.15 3.16 5.53
N ILE A 112 3.42 1.85 5.55
CA ILE A 112 3.95 1.14 6.71
C ILE A 112 5.30 1.73 7.16
N ARG A 113 6.23 1.99 6.24
CA ARG A 113 7.52 2.63 6.58
C ARG A 113 7.33 4.03 7.19
N ARG A 114 6.35 4.79 6.71
CA ARG A 114 6.04 6.12 7.24
C ARG A 114 5.44 6.06 8.63
N VAL A 115 4.54 5.12 8.88
CA VAL A 115 3.96 4.86 10.21
C VAL A 115 5.06 4.48 11.19
N ASN A 116 5.98 3.61 10.79
CA ASN A 116 7.13 3.22 11.61
C ASN A 116 8.05 4.43 11.92
N GLY A 117 8.42 5.23 10.93
CA GLY A 117 9.25 6.40 11.21
C GLY A 117 8.54 7.46 12.07
N LEU A 118 7.21 7.60 11.99
CA LEU A 118 6.47 8.47 12.91
C LEU A 118 6.45 7.91 14.33
N LYS A 119 6.37 6.58 14.50
CA LYS A 119 6.48 5.91 15.79
C LYS A 119 7.86 6.16 16.42
N ASP A 120 8.92 6.13 15.63
CA ASP A 120 10.28 6.43 16.07
C ASP A 120 10.41 7.90 16.55
N LEU A 121 9.85 8.86 15.79
CA LEU A 121 9.83 10.27 16.20
C LEU A 121 9.05 10.50 17.51
N LEU A 122 7.91 9.82 17.68
CA LEU A 122 7.17 9.88 18.93
C LEU A 122 7.92 9.19 20.07
N HIS A 123 8.72 8.16 19.78
CA HIS A 123 9.60 7.53 20.76
C HIS A 123 10.67 8.49 21.26
N GLU A 124 11.36 9.18 20.36
CA GLU A 124 12.30 10.24 20.70
C GLU A 124 11.62 11.34 21.52
N LEU A 125 10.43 11.81 21.10
CA LEU A 125 9.66 12.82 21.83
C LEU A 125 9.37 12.43 23.28
N GLY A 126 8.98 11.17 23.51
CA GLY A 126 8.69 10.66 24.84
C GLY A 126 9.94 10.54 25.72
N ASN A 127 11.07 10.14 25.13
CA ASN A 127 12.34 10.01 25.86
C ASN A 127 12.85 11.39 26.31
N HIS A 128 12.81 12.40 25.44
CA HIS A 128 13.26 13.75 25.76
C HIS A 128 12.36 14.42 26.83
N SER A 129 11.06 14.11 26.87
CA SER A 129 10.14 14.62 27.91
C SER A 129 10.59 14.28 29.35
N ASN A 130 11.30 13.16 29.54
CA ASN A 130 11.80 12.75 30.85
C ASN A 130 13.00 13.57 31.33
N ASP A 131 13.70 14.29 30.44
CA ASP A 131 14.88 15.11 30.76
C ASP A 131 14.51 16.54 31.20
N ILE A 132 13.21 16.89 31.18
CA ILE A 132 12.73 18.19 31.66
C ILE A 132 12.71 18.20 33.20
N ASP A 133 13.80 18.67 33.82
CA ASP A 133 13.84 18.99 35.25
C ASP A 133 12.98 20.24 35.54
N PRO A 134 12.01 20.18 36.49
CA PRO A 134 11.25 21.34 36.93
C PRO A 134 12.10 22.47 37.55
N ASP A 135 13.33 22.20 37.96
CA ASP A 135 14.25 23.19 38.52
C ASP A 135 15.08 23.96 37.45
N HIS A 136 14.97 23.60 36.17
CA HIS A 136 15.65 24.31 35.08
C HIS A 136 15.16 25.75 34.91
N GLU A 137 16.06 26.64 34.49
CA GLU A 137 15.71 28.02 34.20
C GLU A 137 14.84 28.13 32.92
N HIS A 138 14.04 29.20 32.84
CA HIS A 138 13.12 29.45 31.73
C HIS A 138 13.80 29.38 30.34
N GLU A 139 15.06 29.80 30.25
CA GLU A 139 15.84 29.83 29.01
C GLU A 139 16.31 28.43 28.57
N GLU A 140 16.57 27.54 29.51
CA GLU A 140 16.97 26.15 29.26
C GLU A 140 15.80 25.32 28.72
N ILE A 141 14.60 25.51 29.28
CA ILE A 141 13.37 24.86 28.79
C ILE A 141 13.02 25.34 27.38
N ALA A 142 13.18 26.64 27.11
CA ALA A 142 12.92 27.19 25.78
C ALA A 142 13.89 26.63 24.74
N LYS A 143 15.18 26.54 25.09
CA LYS A 143 16.20 25.95 24.23
C LYS A 143 15.93 24.47 23.94
N PHE A 144 15.56 23.71 24.97
CA PHE A 144 15.18 22.30 24.83
C PHE A 144 13.96 22.10 23.91
N LEU A 145 12.92 22.93 24.04
CA LEU A 145 11.76 22.88 23.14
C LEU A 145 12.12 23.24 21.70
N ASP A 146 13.06 24.16 21.49
CA ASP A 146 13.54 24.52 20.16
C ASP A 146 14.35 23.38 19.52
N GLU A 147 15.22 22.72 20.29
CA GLU A 147 15.97 21.53 19.86
C GLU A 147 15.03 20.37 19.49
N MET A 148 14.00 20.13 20.31
CA MET A 148 12.96 19.13 20.04
C MET A 148 12.15 19.45 18.77
N SER A 149 11.76 20.71 18.59
CA SER A 149 11.07 21.19 17.39
C SER A 149 11.93 20.97 16.14
N HIS A 150 13.24 21.27 16.23
CA HIS A 150 14.18 21.04 15.14
C HIS A 150 14.29 19.56 14.75
N SER A 151 14.49 18.69 15.75
CA SER A 151 14.59 17.24 15.52
C SER A 151 13.33 16.67 14.86
N LEU A 152 12.14 17.06 15.34
CA LEU A 152 10.86 16.67 14.73
C LEU A 152 10.71 17.19 13.29
N HIS A 153 11.15 18.41 13.02
CA HIS A 153 11.13 18.98 11.67
C HIS A 153 12.07 18.24 10.72
N GLU A 154 13.28 17.89 11.16
CA GLU A 154 14.24 17.12 10.36
C GLU A 154 13.73 15.70 10.07
N GLY A 155 13.20 15.02 11.09
CA GLY A 155 12.57 13.71 10.95
C GLY A 155 11.38 13.73 9.98
N SER A 156 10.50 14.72 10.12
CA SER A 156 9.34 14.92 9.24
C SER A 156 9.74 15.19 7.78
N ARG A 157 10.81 15.97 7.56
CA ARG A 157 11.36 16.22 6.21
C ARG A 157 11.98 14.97 5.60
N THR A 158 12.66 14.15 6.39
CA THR A 158 13.23 12.87 5.92
C THR A 158 12.13 11.90 5.49
N LEU A 159 11.07 11.79 6.30
CA LEU A 159 9.86 11.03 5.98
C LEU A 159 9.16 11.55 4.70
N SER A 160 9.12 12.86 4.51
CA SER A 160 8.47 13.51 3.36
C SER A 160 9.33 13.51 2.09
N GLY A 161 10.66 13.53 2.22
CA GLY A 161 11.61 13.60 1.10
C GLY A 161 11.63 12.33 0.26
N GLY A 162 11.40 11.16 0.86
CA GLY A 162 11.29 9.88 0.16
C GLY A 162 10.09 9.78 -0.79
N LEU A 163 9.02 10.56 -0.55
CA LEU A 163 7.80 10.55 -1.36
C LEU A 163 7.98 11.23 -2.72
N ARG A 164 8.65 12.38 -2.76
CA ARG A 164 8.79 13.18 -4.00
C ARG A 164 9.62 12.50 -5.09
N ARG A 165 10.55 11.63 -4.70
CA ARG A 165 11.51 11.01 -5.62
C ARG A 165 11.00 9.79 -6.37
N SER A 166 9.82 9.27 -5.99
CA SER A 166 9.30 7.99 -6.50
C SER A 166 8.02 8.11 -7.32
N VAL A 167 7.46 9.32 -7.48
CA VAL A 167 6.20 9.59 -8.19
C VAL A 167 6.42 9.89 -9.69
N ASP A 168 7.64 9.70 -10.20
CA ASP A 168 7.99 9.97 -11.61
C ASP A 168 7.71 8.81 -12.58
N GLN A 169 7.19 7.66 -12.12
CA GLN A 169 6.74 6.59 -13.02
C GLN A 169 5.21 6.57 -13.14
N GLN A 170 4.67 7.61 -13.77
CA GLN A 170 3.30 7.60 -14.30
C GLN A 170 3.32 7.11 -15.76
N ASN A 171 3.10 5.81 -15.94
CA ASN A 171 2.73 5.06 -17.16
C ASN A 171 3.67 3.89 -17.46
N MET A 172 3.16 2.67 -17.27
CA MET A 172 3.67 1.41 -17.83
C MET A 172 2.70 0.84 -18.88
N THR A 173 1.88 1.66 -19.53
CA THR A 173 1.00 1.26 -20.65
C THR A 173 1.74 0.87 -21.92
N THR A 174 3.08 0.90 -21.93
CA THR A 174 3.90 0.47 -23.06
C THR A 174 4.91 -0.57 -22.57
N GLY A 175 4.41 -1.77 -22.34
CA GLY A 175 5.20 -2.98 -22.22
C GLY A 175 4.51 -4.05 -23.04
N ASP A 176 4.65 -3.99 -24.37
CA ASP A 176 4.38 -5.14 -25.21
C ASP A 176 5.23 -6.29 -24.68
N ILE A 177 4.58 -7.30 -24.12
CA ILE A 177 5.19 -8.59 -23.91
C ILE A 177 4.70 -9.44 -25.07
N ASP A 178 5.60 -9.72 -26.02
CA ASP A 178 5.50 -10.89 -26.88
C ASP A 178 5.46 -12.13 -25.98
N LEU A 179 4.26 -12.60 -25.68
CA LEU A 179 4.03 -13.92 -25.10
C LEU A 179 3.72 -14.86 -26.26
N PHE A 180 4.67 -15.75 -26.53
CA PHE A 180 4.57 -16.90 -27.42
C PHE A 180 3.30 -17.73 -27.16
#